data_AF-A0A7L5YP35-F1
#
_entry.id   AF-A0A7L5YP35-F1
#
_cell.length_a   1.000
_cell.length_b   1.000
_cell.length_c   1.000
_cell.angle_alpha   90.00
_cell.angle_beta   90.00
_cell.angle_gamma   90.00
#
_symmetry.space_group_name_H-M   'P 1'
#
loop_
_entity.id
_entity.type
_entity.pdbx_description
1 polymer ?
#
loop_
_entity_poly.entity_id
_entity_poly.type
_entity_poly.pdbx_seq_one_letter_code
_entity_poly.pdbx_strand_id
1 'polypeptide(L)' 'MASKVRAMARLVGEVPGLTVRFFSGEQVGALQQVLLEPEVAVGTRLRG' A
#
# COMPACT_ATOMS: atom_id res chain seq x y z
N MET A 1 12.86 1.06 5.39
CA MET A 1 11.43 0.70 5.31
C MET A 1 10.60 1.32 6.44
N ALA A 2 11.04 1.20 7.70
CA ALA A 2 10.31 1.73 8.87
C ALA A 2 9.89 3.22 8.79
N SER A 3 10.71 4.10 8.19
CA SER A 3 10.35 5.51 8.01
C SER A 3 9.15 5.72 7.08
N LYS A 4 9.11 5.01 5.94
CA LYS A 4 7.99 5.06 4.98
C LYS A 4 6.70 4.55 5.60
N VAL A 5 6.77 3.45 6.33
CA VAL A 5 5.62 2.85 7.02
C VAL A 5 5.06 3.81 8.06
N ARG A 6 5.92 4.43 8.90
CA ARG A 6 5.47 5.41 9.90
C ARG A 6 4.80 6.64 9.29
N ALA A 7 5.37 7.18 8.21
CA ALA A 7 4.79 8.34 7.53
C ALA A 7 3.40 8.03 6.94
N MET A 8 3.24 6.87 6.30
CA MET A 8 1.95 6.47 5.74
C MET A 8 0.95 6.06 6.81
N ALA A 9 1.38 5.45 7.92
CA ALA A 9 0.50 5.13 9.04
C ALA A 9 -0.13 6.39 9.63
N ARG A 10 0.66 7.47 9.75
CA ARG A 10 0.14 8.79 10.14
C ARG A 10 -0.88 9.31 9.13
N LEU A 11 -0.54 9.30 7.85
CA LEU A 11 -1.43 9.79 6.78
C LEU A 11 -2.77 9.03 6.73
N VAL A 12 -2.71 7.71 6.86
CA VAL A 12 -3.89 6.84 6.85
C VAL A 12 -4.78 7.09 8.08
N GLY A 13 -4.19 7.41 9.24
CA GLY A 13 -4.97 7.83 10.41
C GLY A 13 -5.59 9.23 10.29
N GLU A 14 -5.03 10.11 9.45
CA GLU A 14 -5.54 11.48 9.23
C GLU A 14 -6.62 11.54 8.13
N VAL A 15 -6.73 10.53 7.26
CA VAL A 15 -7.66 10.50 6.12
C VAL A 15 -8.55 9.25 6.17
N PRO A 16 -9.80 9.38 6.66
CA PRO A 16 -10.74 8.26 6.73
C PRO A 16 -11.00 7.61 5.36
N GLY A 17 -10.94 6.28 5.31
CA GLY A 17 -11.16 5.50 4.09
C GLY A 17 -9.94 5.40 3.17
N LEU A 18 -8.82 6.05 3.48
CA LEU A 18 -7.57 5.89 2.73
C LEU A 18 -6.96 4.51 3.00
N THR A 19 -6.65 3.77 1.93
CA THR A 19 -5.85 2.55 2.00
C THR A 19 -4.53 2.75 1.28
N VAL A 20 -3.42 2.45 1.96
CA VAL A 20 -2.08 2.49 1.37
C VAL A 20 -1.58 1.08 1.13
N ARG A 21 -0.87 0.88 0.01
CA ARG A 21 -0.25 -0.39 -0.33
C ARG A 21 1.20 -0.21 -0.72
N PHE A 22 2.06 -0.96 -0.03
CA PHE A 22 3.48 -1.07 -0.31
C PHE A 22 3.74 -2.34 -1.10
N PHE A 23 4.47 -2.25 -2.20
CA PHE A 23 4.90 -3.40 -2.99
C PHE A 23 6.29 -3.11 -3.57
N SER A 24 7.00 -4.17 -4.00
CA SER A 24 8.31 -3.99 -4.65
C SER A 24 8.13 -3.51 -6.08
N GLY A 25 8.88 -2.48 -6.47
CA GLY A 25 8.96 -2.03 -7.86
C GLY A 25 9.74 -2.98 -8.77
N GLU A 26 10.51 -3.90 -8.20
CA GLU A 26 11.27 -4.92 -8.94
C GLU A 26 10.39 -6.10 -9.37
N GLN A 27 9.22 -6.25 -8.74
CA GLN A 27 8.25 -7.26 -9.14
C GLN A 27 7.49 -6.80 -10.37
N VAL A 28 7.87 -7.36 -11.53
CA VAL A 28 7.24 -7.07 -12.81
C VAL A 28 5.73 -7.31 -12.73
N GLY A 29 4.95 -6.32 -13.19
CA GLY A 29 3.48 -6.40 -13.23
C GLY A 29 2.77 -6.11 -11.90
N ALA A 30 3.49 -5.95 -10.78
CA ALA A 30 2.87 -5.73 -9.46
C ALA A 30 1.97 -4.48 -9.41
N LEU A 31 2.37 -3.39 -10.07
CA LEU A 31 1.55 -2.18 -10.17
C LEU A 31 0.25 -2.46 -10.92
N GLN A 32 0.33 -3.08 -12.11
CA GLN A 32 -0.84 -3.38 -12.92
C GLN A 32 -1.79 -4.32 -12.17
N GLN A 33 -1.25 -5.35 -11.50
CA GLN A 33 -2.04 -6.29 -10.72
C GLN A 33 -2.78 -5.61 -9.57
N VAL A 34 -2.12 -4.71 -8.83
CA VAL A 34 -2.75 -3.96 -7.73
C VAL A 34 -3.85 -3.01 -8.22
N LEU A 35 -3.71 -2.45 -9.42
CA LEU A 35 -4.70 -1.54 -10.01
C LEU A 35 -5.93 -2.30 -10.55
N LEU A 36 -5.72 -3.48 -11.14
CA LEU A 36 -6.80 -4.30 -11.69
C LEU A 36 -7.53 -5.11 -10.61
N GLU A 37 -6.78 -5.61 -9.62
CA GLU A 37 -7.30 -6.45 -8.53
C GLU A 37 -6.87 -5.89 -7.17
N PRO A 38 -7.57 -4.87 -6.64
CA PRO A 38 -7.18 -4.23 -5.38
C PRO A 38 -7.24 -5.17 -4.16
N GLU A 39 -7.91 -6.32 -4.26
CA GLU A 39 -8.00 -7.34 -3.22
C GLU A 39 -6.78 -8.26 -3.17
N VAL A 40 -5.94 -8.27 -4.22
CA VAL A 40 -4.81 -9.19 -4.36
C VAL A 40 -3.82 -9.08 -3.19
N ALA A 41 -3.27 -10.23 -2.80
CA ALA A 41 -2.27 -10.37 -1.74
C ALA A 41 -0.86 -10.02 -2.22
N VAL A 42 -0.69 -8.83 -2.81
CA VAL A 42 0.61 -8.29 -3.22
C VAL A 42 1.08 -7.25 -2.21
N GLY A 43 2.26 -7.49 -1.64
CA GLY A 43 2.92 -6.57 -0.73
C GLY A 43 2.22 -6.41 0.62
N THR A 44 2.26 -5.21 1.19
CA THR A 44 1.69 -4.88 2.51
C THR A 44 0.58 -3.84 2.37
N ARG A 45 -0.59 -4.16 2.92
CA ARG A 45 -1.75 -3.27 2.97
C ARG A 45 -1.82 -2.59 4.34
N LEU A 46 -1.98 -1.27 4.33
CA LEU A 46 -2.15 -0.43 5.52
C LEU A 46 -3.51 0.25 5.46
N ARG A 47 -4.27 0.15 6.54
CA ARG A 47 -5.62 0.70 6.73
C ARG A 47 -5.66 1.37 8.11
N GLY A 48 -6.50 2.38 8.30
CA GLY A 48 -6.69 3.12 9.55
C GLY A 48 -8.14 3.44 9.78
#